data_AF-A0A933G874-F1
#
_entry.id   AF-A0A933G874-F1
#
_cell.length_a   1.000
_cell.length_b   1.000
_cell.length_c   1.000
_cell.angle_alpha   90.00
_cell.angle_beta   90.00
_cell.angle_gamma   90.00
#
_symmetry.space_group_name_H-M   'P 1'
#
loop_
_entity.id
_entity.type
_entity.pdbx_description
1 polymer ?
#
loop_
_entity_poly.entity_id
_entity_poly.type
_entity_poly.pdbx_seq_one_letter_code
_entity_poly.pdbx_strand_id
1 'polypeptide(L)'
;MRRFILILVLTAALRPAEAPAANTWCSTNFPNAVFCEDFDRYCVDPPPEPQACSADSTKDGGTFNSRWIPYGPCSSGIGLDDTWATSPPWGAKTNTQENSTLGIAKRSMTDSIKNHFGGSCFAVMATDLNPLVLELAMQAHRPRYDNSYLSLGAGFAAAPTDYAWSNFCGCSAPDPRYPVICAQDSPAANCPPSGAAPHVPCIAVGFVAYLDPDPCHCGESHLGSFNDHLSFYDGQKWYRLREGLLPGSGDFRLRNKEHRIRVTVKLTTLKVELTTPETGEYSWCELPRDYLGPFSSLNAGYTVPCQLKTGVWECRGDPYDPVCGVGPPGGSVPYYDNLVLHGGVCYEPSPGACCFPDTACTSAYGGDCATLGGEPAGAGTNCATTACCPPLRPDHDMDGDADLEDFGWFQTCLSVAAYLPPPTLPCTCADLDGDGDVDVDDFNVFAGCMLGPGVPANPNCDG
;
A
#
# COMPACT_ATOMS: atom_id res chain seq x y z
N MET A 1 -17.14 61.42 -14.96
CA MET A 1 -17.41 60.04 -15.44
C MET A 1 -16.22 59.16 -15.06
N ARG A 2 -16.30 58.45 -13.92
CA ARG A 2 -15.29 57.46 -13.51
C ARG A 2 -15.77 56.08 -13.95
N ARG A 3 -15.01 55.44 -14.83
CA ARG A 3 -15.30 54.07 -15.32
C ARG A 3 -14.82 53.08 -14.26
N PHE A 4 -15.75 52.34 -13.67
CA PHE A 4 -15.44 51.15 -12.88
C PHE A 4 -15.14 50.00 -13.85
N ILE A 5 -13.92 49.45 -13.74
CA ILE A 5 -13.54 48.20 -14.41
C ILE A 5 -13.90 47.08 -13.43
N LEU A 6 -14.92 46.30 -13.79
CA LEU A 6 -15.31 45.09 -13.06
C LEU A 6 -14.38 43.95 -13.51
N ILE A 7 -13.44 43.56 -12.63
CA ILE A 7 -12.59 42.38 -12.85
C ILE A 7 -13.41 41.16 -12.43
N LEU A 8 -13.88 40.39 -13.42
CA LEU A 8 -14.42 39.04 -13.19
C LEU A 8 -13.24 38.12 -12.84
N VAL A 9 -13.09 37.79 -11.56
CA VAL A 9 -12.22 36.70 -11.14
C VAL A 9 -12.99 35.39 -11.38
N LEU A 10 -12.64 34.68 -12.45
CA LEU A 10 -13.03 33.28 -12.62
C LEU A 10 -12.30 32.47 -11.55
N THR A 11 -12.95 32.22 -10.42
CA THR A 11 -12.59 31.08 -9.57
C THR A 11 -12.93 29.82 -10.33
N ALA A 12 -11.91 29.16 -10.88
CA ALA A 12 -12.02 27.78 -11.32
C ALA A 12 -12.40 26.94 -10.08
N ALA A 13 -13.66 26.54 -9.99
CA ALA A 13 -14.08 25.55 -9.01
C ALA A 13 -13.30 24.26 -9.32
N LEU A 14 -12.40 23.88 -8.40
CA LEU A 14 -11.87 22.53 -8.32
C LEU A 14 -13.06 21.58 -8.33
N ARG A 15 -13.06 20.63 -9.28
CA ARG A 15 -14.13 19.64 -9.41
C ARG A 15 -14.32 18.90 -8.08
N PRO A 16 -15.56 18.57 -7.69
CA PRO A 16 -15.85 17.87 -6.45
C PRO A 16 -15.20 16.47 -6.48
N ALA A 17 -14.89 15.96 -5.29
CA ALA A 17 -14.50 14.59 -5.02
C ALA A 17 -15.32 13.60 -5.86
N GLU A 18 -14.67 12.56 -6.38
CA GLU A 18 -15.32 11.43 -7.04
C GLU A 18 -16.53 11.00 -6.19
N ALA A 19 -17.74 11.22 -6.72
CA ALA A 19 -18.91 10.53 -6.20
C ALA A 19 -18.59 9.02 -6.31
N PRO A 20 -18.83 8.21 -5.27
CA PRO A 20 -18.63 6.78 -5.37
C PRO A 20 -19.52 6.30 -6.50
N ALA A 21 -18.90 5.82 -7.59
CA ALA A 21 -19.64 5.20 -8.67
C ALA A 21 -20.42 4.04 -8.06
N ALA A 22 -21.74 4.18 -7.98
CA ALA A 22 -22.63 3.16 -7.50
C ALA A 22 -22.42 1.90 -8.35
N ASN A 23 -22.09 0.79 -7.68
CA ASN A 23 -21.82 -0.53 -8.24
C ASN A 23 -20.61 -0.56 -9.18
N THR A 24 -19.41 -0.71 -8.63
CA THR A 24 -18.20 -1.22 -9.32
C THR A 24 -17.94 -2.67 -8.92
N TRP A 25 -17.24 -3.48 -9.75
CA TRP A 25 -16.74 -4.81 -9.37
C TRP A 25 -16.06 -4.76 -8.00
N CYS A 26 -15.29 -3.69 -7.77
CA CYS A 26 -14.70 -3.32 -6.50
C CYS A 26 -15.73 -3.25 -5.38
N SER A 27 -16.74 -2.39 -5.46
CA SER A 27 -17.73 -2.23 -4.38
C SER A 27 -18.58 -3.48 -4.12
N THR A 28 -18.80 -4.32 -5.15
CA THR A 28 -19.59 -5.55 -5.03
C THR A 28 -18.81 -6.68 -4.40
N ASN A 29 -17.56 -6.89 -4.83
CA ASN A 29 -16.73 -8.01 -4.38
C ASN A 29 -15.85 -7.64 -3.17
N PHE A 30 -15.52 -6.36 -3.05
CA PHE A 30 -14.62 -5.79 -2.03
C PHE A 30 -15.18 -4.46 -1.49
N PRO A 31 -16.33 -4.49 -0.79
CA PRO A 31 -16.96 -3.28 -0.25
C PRO A 31 -16.04 -2.48 0.71
N ASN A 32 -15.03 -3.14 1.27
CA ASN A 32 -14.04 -2.55 2.17
C ASN A 32 -12.67 -2.32 1.49
N ALA A 33 -12.62 -2.18 0.16
CA ALA A 33 -11.38 -1.87 -0.53
C ALA A 33 -10.86 -0.48 -0.14
N VAL A 34 -9.56 -0.42 0.15
CA VAL A 34 -8.79 0.83 0.34
C VAL A 34 -8.45 1.43 -1.02
N PHE A 35 -8.07 0.58 -1.97
CA PHE A 35 -7.80 0.95 -3.35
C PHE A 35 -8.33 -0.15 -4.26
N CYS A 36 -8.86 0.22 -5.42
CA CYS A 36 -9.29 -0.74 -6.42
C CYS A 36 -9.16 -0.17 -7.83
N GLU A 37 -8.69 -1.01 -8.74
CA GLU A 37 -8.51 -0.72 -10.15
C GLU A 37 -8.95 -1.94 -10.96
N ASP A 38 -10.13 -1.84 -11.54
CA ASP A 38 -10.58 -2.68 -12.65
C ASP A 38 -10.18 -1.95 -13.94
N PHE A 39 -9.44 -2.61 -14.84
CA PHE A 39 -8.97 -1.94 -16.06
C PHE A 39 -10.06 -1.86 -17.15
N ASP A 40 -11.18 -2.58 -16.98
CA ASP A 40 -12.34 -2.46 -17.86
C ASP A 40 -12.95 -1.07 -17.84
N ARG A 41 -12.85 -0.35 -16.71
CA ARG A 41 -13.38 1.01 -16.59
C ARG A 41 -12.78 2.04 -17.56
N TYR A 42 -11.68 1.70 -18.24
CA TYR A 42 -10.98 2.60 -19.16
C TYR A 42 -11.44 2.49 -20.61
N CYS A 43 -12.54 1.80 -20.89
CA CYS A 43 -13.16 1.88 -22.21
C CYS A 43 -14.06 3.13 -22.32
N VAL A 44 -14.31 3.61 -23.55
CA VAL A 44 -15.02 4.88 -23.80
C VAL A 44 -16.47 4.84 -23.29
N ASP A 45 -17.10 3.67 -23.34
CA ASP A 45 -18.44 3.41 -22.80
C ASP A 45 -18.37 2.21 -21.84
N PRO A 46 -17.90 2.41 -20.59
CA PRO A 46 -17.80 1.32 -19.63
C PRO A 46 -19.22 0.88 -19.26
N PRO A 47 -19.55 -0.41 -19.38
CA PRO A 47 -20.85 -0.90 -18.96
C PRO A 47 -20.99 -0.76 -17.44
N PRO A 48 -22.20 -0.89 -16.90
CA PRO A 48 -22.39 -1.06 -15.47
C PRO A 48 -21.63 -2.30 -15.02
N GLU A 49 -20.58 -2.06 -14.26
CA GLU A 49 -19.83 -3.06 -13.51
C GLU A 49 -20.78 -4.04 -12.77
N PRO A 50 -20.46 -5.34 -12.71
CA PRO A 50 -19.17 -5.98 -13.01
C PRO A 50 -19.04 -6.46 -14.47
N GLN A 51 -19.76 -5.83 -15.41
CA GLN A 51 -19.71 -6.25 -16.80
C GLN A 51 -18.39 -5.83 -17.44
N ALA A 52 -17.76 -6.78 -18.10
CA ALA A 52 -16.75 -6.58 -19.11
C ALA A 52 -17.22 -5.56 -20.16
N CYS A 53 -16.36 -4.64 -20.59
CA CYS A 53 -16.62 -3.85 -21.80
C CYS A 53 -16.97 -4.72 -23.00
N SER A 54 -17.58 -4.12 -24.03
CA SER A 54 -17.71 -4.80 -25.31
C SER A 54 -16.33 -5.00 -25.95
N ALA A 55 -16.12 -6.14 -26.63
CA ALA A 55 -14.94 -6.40 -27.46
C ALA A 55 -14.74 -5.33 -28.56
N ASP A 56 -15.80 -4.62 -28.93
CA ASP A 56 -15.79 -3.53 -29.93
C ASP A 56 -15.57 -2.13 -29.30
N SER A 57 -15.40 -2.04 -27.98
CA SER A 57 -15.23 -0.75 -27.30
C SER A 57 -13.86 -0.14 -27.62
N THR A 58 -13.77 1.19 -27.59
CA THR A 58 -12.50 1.90 -27.79
C THR A 58 -11.86 2.26 -26.45
N LYS A 59 -10.53 2.35 -26.43
CA LYS A 59 -9.74 2.68 -25.23
C LYS A 59 -9.81 4.18 -24.93
N ASP A 60 -10.11 4.55 -23.70
CA ASP A 60 -9.84 5.88 -23.15
C ASP A 60 -8.42 5.93 -22.57
N GLY A 61 -7.44 5.94 -23.48
CA GLY A 61 -6.04 6.09 -23.12
C GLY A 61 -5.73 7.42 -22.42
N GLY A 62 -6.57 8.44 -22.59
CA GLY A 62 -6.41 9.73 -21.91
C GLY A 62 -6.68 9.62 -20.42
N THR A 63 -7.83 9.03 -20.04
CA THR A 63 -8.19 8.79 -18.64
C THR A 63 -7.20 7.82 -17.99
N PHE A 64 -6.81 6.77 -18.69
CA PHE A 64 -5.81 5.82 -18.20
C PHE A 64 -4.45 6.49 -17.90
N ASN A 65 -3.88 7.23 -18.87
CA ASN A 65 -2.59 7.90 -18.69
C ASN A 65 -2.63 9.04 -17.67
N SER A 66 -3.82 9.60 -17.39
CA SER A 66 -4.00 10.59 -16.31
C SER A 66 -3.92 9.98 -14.91
N ARG A 67 -4.20 8.67 -14.79
CA ARG A 67 -4.22 7.92 -13.53
C ARG A 67 -2.95 7.11 -13.31
N TRP A 68 -2.49 6.44 -14.36
CA TRP A 68 -1.25 5.67 -14.42
C TRP A 68 -0.20 6.51 -15.12
N ILE A 69 0.55 7.26 -14.33
CA ILE A 69 1.49 8.26 -14.84
C ILE A 69 2.79 7.55 -15.25
N PRO A 70 3.26 7.71 -16.49
CA PRO A 70 4.56 7.22 -16.91
C PRO A 70 5.67 7.78 -15.98
N TYR A 71 6.57 6.92 -15.48
CA TYR A 71 7.66 7.31 -14.58
C TYR A 71 9.01 7.39 -15.31
N GLY A 72 9.55 8.61 -15.41
CA GLY A 72 10.88 8.88 -15.96
C GLY A 72 10.94 8.96 -17.50
N PRO A 73 12.09 9.36 -18.06
CA PRO A 73 12.26 9.62 -19.51
C PRO A 73 12.15 8.37 -20.39
N CYS A 74 12.08 7.18 -19.79
CA CYS A 74 11.96 5.90 -20.48
C CYS A 74 10.57 5.29 -20.48
N SER A 75 9.63 5.94 -19.83
CA SER A 75 8.29 5.40 -19.70
C SER A 75 7.47 5.64 -20.98
N SER A 76 7.23 4.58 -21.75
CA SER A 76 6.15 4.58 -22.75
C SER A 76 4.75 4.40 -22.11
N GLY A 77 4.67 4.52 -20.78
CA GLY A 77 3.51 4.12 -19.98
C GLY A 77 3.35 2.59 -19.93
N ILE A 78 2.37 2.13 -19.17
CA ILE A 78 1.73 0.84 -19.43
C ILE A 78 0.64 1.07 -20.51
N GLY A 79 0.27 0.05 -21.26
CA GLY A 79 -0.79 0.13 -22.26
C GLY A 79 -2.05 -0.60 -21.78
N LEU A 80 -3.19 -0.31 -22.39
CA LEU A 80 -4.37 -1.18 -22.31
C LEU A 80 -4.33 -2.18 -23.47
N ASP A 81 -4.67 -3.44 -23.21
CA ASP A 81 -4.77 -4.50 -24.23
C ASP A 81 -6.17 -5.09 -24.31
N ASP A 82 -6.65 -5.26 -25.54
CA ASP A 82 -7.93 -5.85 -25.98
C ASP A 82 -7.79 -7.33 -26.40
N THR A 83 -6.57 -7.77 -26.69
CA THR A 83 -6.37 -8.90 -27.60
C THR A 83 -6.09 -10.24 -26.92
N TRP A 84 -5.67 -10.25 -25.66
CA TRP A 84 -5.13 -11.47 -25.02
C TRP A 84 -5.53 -11.69 -23.56
N ALA A 85 -6.24 -10.76 -22.92
CA ALA A 85 -6.67 -10.92 -21.54
C ALA A 85 -7.77 -12.00 -21.45
N THR A 86 -7.62 -12.95 -20.55
CA THR A 86 -8.65 -13.97 -20.24
C THR A 86 -9.82 -13.41 -19.42
N SER A 87 -9.65 -12.26 -18.75
CA SER A 87 -10.78 -11.43 -18.34
C SER A 87 -11.23 -10.58 -19.54
N PRO A 88 -12.51 -10.67 -19.95
CA PRO A 88 -13.00 -9.82 -21.04
C PRO A 88 -13.15 -8.38 -20.53
N PRO A 89 -12.75 -7.33 -21.28
CA PRO A 89 -11.79 -7.28 -22.39
C PRO A 89 -10.56 -6.39 -22.13
N TRP A 90 -10.37 -5.78 -20.96
CA TRP A 90 -9.27 -4.84 -20.76
C TRP A 90 -8.38 -5.21 -19.57
N GLY A 91 -7.13 -5.56 -19.89
CA GLY A 91 -6.04 -5.63 -18.91
C GLY A 91 -5.03 -4.51 -19.11
N ALA A 92 -4.34 -4.13 -18.03
CA ALA A 92 -3.11 -3.36 -18.14
C ALA A 92 -1.97 -4.27 -18.60
N LYS A 93 -1.31 -3.87 -19.68
CA LYS A 93 -0.10 -4.50 -20.18
C LYS A 93 1.12 -3.61 -19.99
N THR A 94 2.25 -4.23 -19.69
CA THR A 94 3.54 -3.60 -20.00
C THR A 94 3.77 -3.65 -21.51
N ASN A 95 4.24 -2.54 -22.09
CA ASN A 95 4.48 -2.47 -23.54
C ASN A 95 5.52 -3.53 -23.99
N THR A 96 5.31 -4.10 -25.17
CA THR A 96 6.19 -5.13 -25.75
C THR A 96 7.55 -4.56 -26.10
N GLN A 97 8.61 -5.34 -25.82
CA GLN A 97 10.01 -4.91 -25.94
C GLN A 97 10.58 -5.01 -27.37
N GLU A 98 9.77 -5.29 -28.41
CA GLU A 98 10.23 -5.31 -29.81
C GLU A 98 10.40 -3.89 -30.37
N ASN A 99 11.30 -3.10 -29.77
CA ASN A 99 11.63 -1.69 -30.02
C ASN A 99 10.87 -0.64 -29.18
N SER A 100 10.18 -1.01 -28.10
CA SER A 100 9.55 -0.04 -27.18
C SER A 100 10.43 0.26 -25.96
N THR A 101 10.33 1.47 -25.42
CA THR A 101 11.02 1.85 -24.19
C THR A 101 10.38 1.12 -23.00
N LEU A 102 11.22 0.49 -22.16
CA LEU A 102 10.81 -0.15 -20.91
C LEU A 102 10.05 0.85 -20.03
N GLY A 103 8.78 0.55 -19.78
CA GLY A 103 7.88 1.44 -19.07
C GLY A 103 7.60 0.96 -17.65
N ILE A 104 7.78 1.88 -16.70
CA ILE A 104 7.10 1.83 -15.41
C ILE A 104 6.04 2.92 -15.39
N ALA A 105 4.85 2.58 -14.92
CA ALA A 105 3.82 3.54 -14.60
C ALA A 105 3.54 3.50 -13.11
N LYS A 106 3.22 4.67 -12.57
CA LYS A 106 2.94 4.86 -11.15
C LYS A 106 1.50 5.28 -10.92
N ARG A 107 0.95 4.85 -9.81
CA ARG A 107 -0.41 5.15 -9.36
C ARG A 107 -0.34 5.54 -7.88
N SER A 108 -0.69 6.80 -7.58
CA SER A 108 -0.88 7.21 -6.19
C SER A 108 -2.17 6.59 -5.65
N MET A 109 -2.13 6.10 -4.42
CA MET A 109 -3.32 5.62 -3.70
C MET A 109 -3.77 6.60 -2.62
N THR A 110 -3.08 7.72 -2.43
CA THR A 110 -3.32 8.64 -1.30
C THR A 110 -4.76 9.11 -1.20
N ASP A 111 -5.41 9.46 -2.32
CA ASP A 111 -6.80 9.93 -2.28
C ASP A 111 -7.77 8.80 -1.91
N SER A 112 -7.54 7.57 -2.42
CA SER A 112 -8.32 6.39 -2.04
C SER A 112 -8.15 6.05 -0.56
N ILE A 113 -6.92 6.15 -0.04
CA ILE A 113 -6.60 5.96 1.38
C ILE A 113 -7.30 7.01 2.25
N LYS A 114 -7.28 8.29 1.85
CA LYS A 114 -7.99 9.36 2.57
C LYS A 114 -9.50 9.16 2.58
N ASN A 115 -10.06 8.71 1.47
CA ASN A 115 -11.50 8.45 1.37
C ASN A 115 -11.91 7.25 2.24
N HIS A 116 -11.05 6.26 2.39
CA HIS A 116 -11.32 5.06 3.19
C HIS A 116 -11.11 5.28 4.70
N PHE A 117 -9.97 5.86 5.09
CA PHE A 117 -9.56 5.99 6.50
C PHE A 117 -9.74 7.39 7.09
N GLY A 118 -10.08 8.40 6.29
CA GLY A 118 -10.19 9.81 6.70
C GLY A 118 -9.05 10.69 6.18
N GLY A 119 -9.31 12.00 6.13
CA GLY A 119 -8.45 12.97 5.43
C GLY A 119 -7.01 13.13 5.97
N SER A 120 -6.76 12.69 7.20
CA SER A 120 -5.42 12.64 7.82
C SER A 120 -4.57 11.46 7.35
N CYS A 121 -5.15 10.50 6.64
CA CYS A 121 -4.47 9.26 6.27
C CYS A 121 -3.81 9.34 4.89
N PHE A 122 -2.48 9.20 4.81
CA PHE A 122 -1.74 9.32 3.53
C PHE A 122 -1.13 8.01 3.02
N ALA A 123 -1.06 7.01 3.89
CA ALA A 123 -0.53 5.68 3.60
C ALA A 123 -1.27 4.64 4.44
N VAL A 124 -1.20 3.38 4.04
CA VAL A 124 -1.77 2.24 4.76
C VAL A 124 -0.65 1.34 5.27
N MET A 125 -0.82 0.77 6.46
CA MET A 125 0.14 -0.15 7.06
C MET A 125 -0.57 -1.47 7.40
N ALA A 126 0.14 -2.58 7.25
CA ALA A 126 -0.34 -3.87 7.70
C ALA A 126 0.03 -4.11 9.17
N THR A 127 -0.90 -4.66 9.93
CA THR A 127 -0.65 -5.20 11.27
C THR A 127 -1.06 -6.66 11.33
N ASP A 128 -0.78 -7.35 12.44
CA ASP A 128 -1.18 -8.76 12.58
C ASP A 128 -2.70 -8.91 12.78
N LEU A 129 -3.34 -7.93 13.43
CA LEU A 129 -4.78 -7.87 13.63
C LEU A 129 -5.52 -7.39 12.38
N ASN A 130 -4.90 -6.46 11.64
CA ASN A 130 -5.44 -5.87 10.42
C ASN A 130 -4.44 -6.06 9.28
N PRO A 131 -4.32 -7.27 8.70
CA PRO A 131 -3.43 -7.51 7.59
C PRO A 131 -3.87 -6.71 6.37
N LEU A 132 -2.90 -6.25 5.58
CA LEU A 132 -3.16 -5.61 4.30
C LEU A 132 -3.11 -6.68 3.20
N VAL A 133 -4.13 -6.73 2.35
CA VAL A 133 -4.25 -7.75 1.31
C VAL A 133 -4.25 -7.08 -0.05
N LEU A 134 -3.30 -7.50 -0.89
CA LEU A 134 -3.23 -7.16 -2.30
C LEU A 134 -3.73 -8.36 -3.11
N GLU A 135 -4.76 -8.16 -3.92
CA GLU A 135 -5.30 -9.16 -4.86
C GLU A 135 -5.19 -8.64 -6.29
N LEU A 136 -4.81 -9.50 -7.22
CA LEU A 136 -4.81 -9.19 -8.65
C LEU A 136 -4.98 -10.45 -9.51
N ALA A 137 -5.52 -10.27 -10.70
CA ALA A 137 -5.42 -11.22 -11.79
C ALA A 137 -4.16 -10.92 -12.60
N MET A 138 -3.43 -11.98 -12.96
CA MET A 138 -2.26 -11.91 -13.83
C MET A 138 -2.32 -13.02 -14.87
N GLN A 139 -1.97 -12.72 -16.12
CA GLN A 139 -1.78 -13.74 -17.15
C GLN A 139 -0.38 -13.59 -17.73
N ALA A 140 0.38 -14.68 -17.84
CA ALA A 140 1.74 -14.65 -18.38
C ALA A 140 1.87 -15.59 -19.58
N HIS A 141 2.30 -15.09 -20.73
CA HIS A 141 2.42 -15.91 -21.95
C HIS A 141 3.89 -16.17 -22.29
N ARG A 142 4.39 -17.39 -21.99
CA ARG A 142 5.77 -17.83 -22.32
C ARG A 142 6.85 -16.92 -21.69
N PRO A 143 7.13 -17.11 -20.39
CA PRO A 143 7.99 -16.25 -19.57
C PRO A 143 9.49 -16.35 -19.94
N ARG A 144 9.84 -16.04 -21.18
CA ARG A 144 11.21 -16.09 -21.69
C ARG A 144 11.71 -14.67 -21.81
N TYR A 145 12.72 -14.37 -21.01
CA TYR A 145 13.35 -13.06 -20.94
C TYR A 145 12.49 -11.95 -20.34
N ASP A 146 11.21 -12.18 -20.10
CA ASP A 146 10.31 -11.09 -19.71
C ASP A 146 10.36 -10.74 -18.25
N ASN A 147 10.19 -9.45 -17.97
CA ASN A 147 10.16 -8.96 -16.62
C ASN A 147 9.03 -7.94 -16.52
N SER A 148 8.17 -8.16 -15.54
CA SER A 148 7.09 -7.26 -15.18
C SER A 148 6.62 -7.63 -13.79
N TYR A 149 6.38 -6.62 -12.98
CA TYR A 149 5.85 -6.81 -11.65
C TYR A 149 4.95 -5.65 -11.29
N LEU A 150 4.10 -5.90 -10.31
CA LEU A 150 3.42 -4.87 -9.56
C LEU A 150 4.14 -4.68 -8.25
N SER A 151 4.48 -3.43 -7.93
CA SER A 151 5.10 -3.04 -6.66
C SER A 151 4.13 -2.22 -5.82
N LEU A 152 4.10 -2.50 -4.54
CA LEU A 152 3.38 -1.75 -3.52
C LEU A 152 4.43 -1.06 -2.64
N GLY A 153 4.47 0.28 -2.62
CA GLY A 153 5.57 1.03 -2.03
C GLY A 153 5.17 2.24 -1.19
N ALA A 154 6.09 2.71 -0.34
CA ALA A 154 6.02 4.05 0.27
C ALA A 154 6.47 5.09 -0.75
N GLY A 155 5.53 5.93 -1.18
CA GLY A 155 5.73 6.74 -2.37
C GLY A 155 6.03 5.84 -3.57
N PHE A 156 6.68 6.39 -4.60
CA PHE A 156 6.94 5.68 -5.86
C PHE A 156 8.22 4.84 -5.85
N ALA A 157 8.51 4.20 -4.71
CA ALA A 157 9.58 3.21 -4.64
C ALA A 157 9.18 1.97 -5.44
N ALA A 158 10.10 1.45 -6.24
CA ALA A 158 9.88 0.31 -7.12
C ALA A 158 10.97 -0.73 -6.87
N ALA A 159 10.58 -2.01 -6.90
CA ALA A 159 11.51 -3.09 -6.64
C ALA A 159 12.68 -3.04 -7.63
N PRO A 160 13.92 -3.08 -7.15
CA PRO A 160 15.09 -2.93 -7.98
C PRO A 160 15.40 -4.25 -8.69
N THR A 161 15.79 -4.19 -9.96
CA THR A 161 16.22 -5.35 -10.77
C THR A 161 17.68 -5.20 -11.21
N ASP A 162 18.43 -4.36 -10.49
CA ASP A 162 19.77 -3.86 -10.81
C ASP A 162 20.92 -4.70 -10.27
N TYR A 163 20.68 -5.54 -9.27
CA TYR A 163 21.80 -6.06 -8.49
C TYR A 163 22.64 -7.03 -9.33
N ALA A 164 23.85 -6.56 -9.69
CA ALA A 164 24.89 -7.20 -10.50
C ALA A 164 24.45 -7.78 -11.86
N TRP A 165 24.35 -6.87 -12.85
CA TRP A 165 24.55 -7.18 -14.26
C TRP A 165 25.87 -7.93 -14.46
N SER A 166 25.75 -9.24 -14.53
CA SER A 166 26.86 -10.14 -14.72
C SER A 166 26.88 -10.49 -16.21
N ASN A 167 27.89 -10.02 -16.97
CA ASN A 167 28.19 -10.57 -18.30
C ASN A 167 28.60 -12.03 -18.08
N PHE A 168 27.71 -13.01 -18.05
CA PHE A 168 28.12 -14.39 -17.73
C PHE A 168 27.45 -15.46 -18.55
N CYS A 169 26.79 -15.10 -19.66
CA CYS A 169 26.29 -16.14 -20.52
C CYS A 169 27.33 -16.62 -21.52
N GLY A 170 28.01 -17.72 -21.26
CA GLY A 170 28.35 -18.53 -22.41
C GLY A 170 29.07 -19.80 -22.06
N CYS A 171 28.74 -20.82 -22.82
CA CYS A 171 29.33 -22.14 -22.74
C CYS A 171 30.83 -22.15 -23.12
N SER A 172 31.40 -20.96 -23.39
CA SER A 172 32.82 -20.71 -23.67
C SER A 172 33.30 -19.28 -23.32
N ALA A 173 32.42 -18.27 -23.18
CA ALA A 173 32.77 -16.89 -22.75
C ALA A 173 31.52 -16.11 -22.31
N PRO A 174 31.65 -15.09 -21.44
CA PRO A 174 30.52 -14.27 -20.97
C PRO A 174 29.82 -13.44 -22.06
N ASP A 175 28.49 -13.55 -22.19
CA ASP A 175 27.62 -12.78 -23.09
C ASP A 175 26.76 -11.78 -22.30
N PRO A 176 26.84 -10.47 -22.61
CA PRO A 176 26.09 -9.40 -21.95
C PRO A 176 24.58 -9.41 -22.27
N ARG A 177 24.09 -10.25 -23.21
CA ARG A 177 22.69 -10.26 -23.64
C ARG A 177 21.72 -10.90 -22.64
N TYR A 178 22.20 -11.60 -21.63
CA TYR A 178 21.36 -12.39 -20.72
C TYR A 178 21.64 -12.04 -19.26
N PRO A 179 20.98 -11.01 -18.72
CA PRO A 179 21.23 -10.54 -17.38
C PRO A 179 20.63 -11.46 -16.31
N VAL A 180 21.23 -11.40 -15.12
CA VAL A 180 20.78 -12.08 -13.91
C VAL A 180 20.66 -11.05 -12.79
N ILE A 181 19.64 -11.19 -11.95
CA ILE A 181 19.49 -10.42 -10.71
C ILE A 181 20.20 -11.18 -9.58
N CYS A 182 21.17 -10.55 -8.94
CA CYS A 182 21.95 -11.11 -7.86
C CYS A 182 21.33 -10.92 -6.46
N ALA A 183 20.44 -9.95 -6.28
CA ALA A 183 19.68 -9.79 -5.05
C ALA A 183 18.50 -10.77 -5.06
N GLN A 184 18.81 -12.07 -5.04
CA GLN A 184 17.82 -13.13 -5.02
C GLN A 184 18.15 -14.20 -3.97
N ASP A 185 17.20 -15.08 -3.71
CA ASP A 185 17.30 -16.21 -2.77
C ASP A 185 18.39 -17.24 -3.14
N SER A 186 18.60 -17.48 -4.43
CA SER A 186 19.63 -18.39 -4.95
C SER A 186 20.45 -17.71 -6.05
N PRO A 187 21.37 -16.79 -5.68
CA PRO A 187 22.08 -15.97 -6.65
C PRO A 187 23.15 -16.78 -7.40
N ALA A 188 23.53 -16.32 -8.60
CA ALA A 188 24.62 -16.92 -9.36
C ALA A 188 25.97 -16.81 -8.60
N ALA A 189 26.92 -17.69 -8.90
CA ALA A 189 28.16 -17.86 -8.12
C ALA A 189 29.04 -16.59 -7.99
N ASN A 190 28.91 -15.62 -8.90
CA ASN A 190 29.69 -14.38 -8.90
C ASN A 190 28.93 -13.17 -8.31
N CYS A 191 27.75 -13.40 -7.77
CA CYS A 191 26.95 -12.36 -7.15
C CYS A 191 27.51 -11.95 -5.78
N PRO A 192 27.41 -10.67 -5.39
CA PRO A 192 27.68 -10.27 -4.01
C PRO A 192 26.67 -10.93 -3.05
N PRO A 193 26.98 -11.00 -1.75
CA PRO A 193 26.01 -11.49 -0.75
C PRO A 193 24.70 -10.69 -0.81
N SER A 194 23.56 -11.38 -0.78
CA SER A 194 22.23 -10.75 -0.92
C SER A 194 21.93 -9.71 0.18
N GLY A 195 22.47 -9.90 1.39
CA GLY A 195 22.31 -8.95 2.50
C GLY A 195 23.07 -7.62 2.31
N ALA A 196 23.88 -7.49 1.26
CA ALA A 196 24.50 -6.23 0.87
C ALA A 196 23.63 -5.43 -0.12
N ALA A 197 22.48 -5.96 -0.54
CA ALA A 197 21.52 -5.22 -1.36
C ALA A 197 20.85 -4.11 -0.51
N PRO A 198 20.69 -2.90 -1.06
CA PRO A 198 20.00 -1.83 -0.35
C PRO A 198 18.54 -2.18 -0.15
N HIS A 199 18.00 -1.83 1.02
CA HIS A 199 16.56 -1.92 1.24
C HIS A 199 15.86 -0.84 0.40
N VAL A 200 14.80 -1.26 -0.28
CA VAL A 200 13.91 -0.40 -1.05
C VAL A 200 12.55 -0.44 -0.39
N PRO A 201 11.89 0.71 -0.15
CA PRO A 201 10.67 0.75 0.65
C PRO A 201 9.43 0.34 -0.17
N CYS A 202 9.45 -0.89 -0.67
CA CYS A 202 8.36 -1.53 -1.39
C CYS A 202 8.46 -3.05 -1.32
N ILE A 203 7.33 -3.72 -1.53
CA ILE A 203 7.28 -5.12 -1.92
C ILE A 203 6.85 -5.20 -3.39
N ALA A 204 7.14 -6.31 -4.06
CA ALA A 204 6.62 -6.54 -5.42
C ALA A 204 6.27 -7.99 -5.67
N VAL A 205 5.35 -8.21 -6.60
CA VAL A 205 4.95 -9.55 -7.05
C VAL A 205 4.75 -9.52 -8.56
N GLY A 206 5.18 -10.58 -9.24
CA GLY A 206 4.97 -10.70 -10.67
C GLY A 206 5.90 -11.70 -11.32
N PHE A 207 6.25 -11.41 -12.56
CA PHE A 207 7.04 -12.27 -13.41
C PHE A 207 8.42 -11.68 -13.68
N VAL A 208 9.49 -12.38 -13.28
CA VAL A 208 10.88 -11.88 -13.45
C VAL A 208 11.77 -12.99 -14.01
N ALA A 209 11.94 -13.03 -15.33
CA ALA A 209 12.81 -13.99 -16.03
C ALA A 209 14.27 -13.92 -15.55
N TYR A 210 14.74 -12.73 -15.21
CA TYR A 210 16.15 -12.50 -14.82
C TYR A 210 16.52 -13.08 -13.45
N LEU A 211 15.58 -13.72 -12.75
CA LEU A 211 15.91 -14.54 -11.59
C LEU A 211 16.46 -15.91 -11.96
N ASP A 212 16.51 -16.27 -13.24
CA ASP A 212 17.19 -17.46 -13.71
C ASP A 212 18.72 -17.41 -13.39
N PRO A 213 19.25 -18.32 -12.54
CA PRO A 213 20.64 -18.34 -12.15
C PRO A 213 21.54 -18.94 -13.24
N ASP A 214 20.97 -19.62 -14.24
CA ASP A 214 21.69 -20.16 -15.40
C ASP A 214 20.98 -19.77 -16.71
N PRO A 215 21.03 -18.47 -17.09
CA PRO A 215 20.38 -18.02 -18.32
C PRO A 215 21.07 -18.55 -19.59
N CYS A 216 22.18 -19.29 -19.46
CA CYS A 216 22.89 -19.90 -20.58
C CYS A 216 22.25 -21.22 -20.99
N HIS A 217 21.74 -21.98 -20.03
CA HIS A 217 21.24 -23.34 -20.20
C HIS A 217 22.18 -24.18 -21.11
N CYS A 218 23.46 -24.23 -20.78
CA CYS A 218 24.48 -24.82 -21.65
C CYS A 218 24.23 -26.30 -21.92
N GLY A 219 24.03 -26.64 -23.20
CA GLY A 219 23.70 -28.01 -23.63
C GLY A 219 22.20 -28.29 -23.76
N GLU A 220 21.36 -27.30 -23.46
CA GLU A 220 19.92 -27.38 -23.71
C GLU A 220 19.55 -26.79 -25.08
N SER A 221 18.34 -27.12 -25.56
CA SER A 221 17.84 -26.63 -26.85
C SER A 221 17.37 -25.17 -26.82
N HIS A 222 17.48 -24.49 -25.68
CA HIS A 222 17.08 -23.11 -25.52
C HIS A 222 18.20 -22.34 -24.81
N LEU A 223 18.47 -21.12 -25.26
CA LEU A 223 19.34 -20.17 -24.59
C LEU A 223 18.45 -19.08 -24.01
N GLY A 224 18.80 -18.53 -22.85
CA GLY A 224 18.16 -17.36 -22.32
C GLY A 224 17.48 -17.49 -20.98
N SER A 225 17.42 -16.37 -20.24
CA SER A 225 16.78 -16.29 -18.93
C SER A 225 15.34 -16.81 -18.99
N PHE A 226 15.07 -17.87 -18.23
CA PHE A 226 13.76 -18.50 -18.14
C PHE A 226 13.38 -18.75 -16.68
N ASN A 227 12.25 -18.20 -16.29
CA ASN A 227 11.64 -18.44 -14.99
C ASN A 227 10.15 -18.71 -15.20
N ASP A 228 9.67 -19.92 -15.01
CA ASP A 228 8.23 -20.19 -15.11
C ASP A 228 7.52 -20.06 -13.76
N HIS A 229 8.13 -19.41 -12.78
CA HIS A 229 7.61 -19.29 -11.42
C HIS A 229 7.22 -17.86 -11.07
N LEU A 230 6.19 -17.71 -10.23
CA LEU A 230 5.87 -16.43 -9.62
C LEU A 230 7.08 -15.92 -8.82
N SER A 231 7.35 -14.63 -8.96
CA SER A 231 8.47 -13.95 -8.32
C SER A 231 7.95 -12.95 -7.29
N PHE A 232 8.66 -12.81 -6.18
CA PHE A 232 8.28 -11.90 -5.10
C PHE A 232 9.51 -11.12 -4.60
N TYR A 233 9.35 -9.82 -4.33
CA TYR A 233 10.38 -8.96 -3.73
C TYR A 233 9.93 -8.52 -2.35
N ASP A 234 10.76 -8.74 -1.32
CA ASP A 234 10.40 -8.50 0.08
C ASP A 234 10.75 -7.12 0.64
N GLY A 235 11.49 -6.31 -0.11
CA GLY A 235 12.11 -5.09 0.39
C GLY A 235 13.62 -5.04 0.19
N GLN A 236 14.28 -6.20 0.08
CA GLN A 236 15.72 -6.30 -0.12
C GLN A 236 16.12 -7.29 -1.21
N LYS A 237 15.40 -8.41 -1.35
CA LYS A 237 15.74 -9.44 -2.34
C LYS A 237 14.51 -10.06 -3.00
N TRP A 238 14.75 -10.63 -4.16
CA TRP A 238 13.78 -11.39 -4.94
C TRP A 238 13.79 -12.87 -4.56
N TYR A 239 12.62 -13.48 -4.64
CA TYR A 239 12.41 -14.91 -4.46
C TYR A 239 11.79 -15.48 -5.71
N ARG A 240 12.30 -16.63 -6.16
CA ARG A 240 11.57 -17.49 -7.08
C ARG A 240 10.75 -18.45 -6.25
N LEU A 241 9.43 -18.28 -6.27
CA LEU A 241 8.56 -19.12 -5.46
C LEU A 241 8.50 -20.50 -6.11
N ARG A 242 9.06 -21.52 -5.46
CA ARG A 242 9.08 -22.91 -5.96
C ARG A 242 8.76 -23.89 -4.84
N GLU A 243 8.31 -25.07 -5.22
CA GLU A 243 8.05 -26.13 -4.26
C GLU A 243 9.33 -26.45 -3.44
N GLY A 244 9.18 -26.51 -2.11
CA GLY A 244 10.26 -26.89 -1.20
C GLY A 244 11.31 -25.82 -0.89
N LEU A 245 11.25 -24.62 -1.48
CA LEU A 245 12.17 -23.53 -1.16
C LEU A 245 11.74 -22.68 0.05
N LEU A 246 10.42 -22.57 0.28
CA LEU A 246 9.82 -21.77 1.36
C LEU A 246 8.75 -22.59 2.09
N PRO A 247 8.45 -22.28 3.37
CA PRO A 247 7.33 -22.88 4.07
C PRO A 247 6.02 -22.65 3.29
N GLY A 248 5.36 -23.74 2.86
CA GLY A 248 4.24 -23.64 1.95
C GLY A 248 3.92 -24.94 1.21
N SER A 249 3.11 -24.83 0.16
CA SER A 249 2.72 -25.91 -0.73
C SER A 249 2.57 -25.41 -2.16
N GLY A 250 2.82 -26.28 -3.14
CA GLY A 250 2.68 -25.99 -4.56
C GLY A 250 3.94 -25.37 -5.18
N ASP A 251 3.93 -25.27 -6.50
CA ASP A 251 5.11 -24.91 -7.31
C ASP A 251 4.95 -23.59 -8.04
N PHE A 252 3.94 -22.76 -7.73
CA PHE A 252 3.82 -21.38 -8.22
C PHE A 252 4.04 -21.18 -9.74
N ARG A 253 3.73 -22.19 -10.56
CA ARG A 253 4.03 -22.16 -11.99
C ARG A 253 3.09 -21.24 -12.73
N LEU A 254 3.68 -20.29 -13.43
CA LEU A 254 3.02 -19.44 -14.40
C LEU A 254 2.92 -20.18 -15.73
N ARG A 255 1.69 -20.35 -16.21
CA ARG A 255 1.37 -20.99 -17.49
C ARG A 255 0.68 -19.96 -18.37
N ASN A 256 0.41 -20.34 -19.61
CA ASN A 256 -0.41 -19.52 -20.51
C ASN A 256 -1.90 -19.56 -20.10
N LYS A 257 -2.22 -19.07 -18.91
CA LYS A 257 -3.53 -19.10 -18.24
C LYS A 257 -3.68 -17.89 -17.33
N GLU A 258 -4.91 -17.62 -16.91
CA GLU A 258 -5.17 -16.69 -15.81
C GLU A 258 -4.63 -17.25 -14.49
N HIS A 259 -4.01 -16.37 -13.72
CA HIS A 259 -3.59 -16.60 -12.37
C HIS A 259 -4.19 -15.54 -11.45
N ARG A 260 -4.69 -15.96 -10.30
CA ARG A 260 -5.14 -15.07 -9.22
C ARG A 260 -4.09 -15.07 -8.13
N ILE A 261 -3.49 -13.91 -7.92
CA ILE A 261 -2.46 -13.71 -6.92
C ILE A 261 -3.09 -12.98 -5.74
N ARG A 262 -2.83 -13.50 -4.53
CA ARG A 262 -3.17 -12.83 -3.29
C ARG A 262 -1.93 -12.73 -2.42
N VAL A 263 -1.59 -11.51 -2.01
CA VAL A 263 -0.50 -11.22 -1.08
C VAL A 263 -1.11 -10.67 0.20
N THR A 264 -1.04 -11.44 1.28
CA THR A 264 -1.45 -11.01 2.61
C THR A 264 -0.22 -10.53 3.38
N VAL A 265 -0.16 -9.24 3.64
CA VAL A 265 0.89 -8.58 4.41
C VAL A 265 0.47 -8.49 5.87
N LYS A 266 1.34 -8.94 6.76
CA LYS A 266 1.23 -8.83 8.22
C LYS A 266 2.37 -7.96 8.76
N LEU A 267 2.48 -7.81 10.08
CA LEU A 267 3.52 -6.97 10.66
C LEU A 267 4.92 -7.50 10.31
N THR A 268 5.15 -8.81 10.49
CA THR A 268 6.48 -9.44 10.33
C THR A 268 6.53 -10.53 9.27
N THR A 269 5.39 -10.88 8.67
CA THR A 269 5.30 -11.95 7.67
C THR A 269 4.47 -11.53 6.47
N LEU A 270 4.65 -12.27 5.39
CA LEU A 270 3.92 -12.16 4.14
C LEU A 270 3.44 -13.55 3.76
N LYS A 271 2.19 -13.68 3.33
CA LYS A 271 1.68 -14.89 2.69
C LYS A 271 1.39 -14.59 1.23
N VAL A 272 2.01 -15.36 0.32
CA VAL A 272 1.78 -15.25 -1.12
C VAL A 272 1.02 -16.48 -1.57
N GLU A 273 -0.07 -16.27 -2.31
CA GLU A 273 -0.97 -17.29 -2.81
C GLU A 273 -1.15 -17.11 -4.32
N LEU A 274 -1.15 -18.24 -5.04
CA LEU A 274 -1.36 -18.31 -6.48
C LEU A 274 -2.44 -19.36 -6.75
N THR A 275 -3.53 -18.97 -7.39
CA THR A 275 -4.56 -19.88 -7.88
C THR A 275 -4.61 -19.82 -9.40
N THR A 276 -4.74 -20.96 -10.08
CA THR A 276 -4.95 -21.03 -11.53
C THR A 276 -6.37 -21.56 -11.78
N PRO A 277 -7.39 -20.68 -11.92
CA PRO A 277 -8.80 -21.08 -11.89
C PRO A 277 -9.17 -22.18 -12.87
N GLU A 278 -8.61 -22.14 -14.08
CA GLU A 278 -8.87 -23.12 -15.13
C GLU A 278 -8.43 -24.56 -14.75
N THR A 279 -7.41 -24.69 -13.91
CA THR A 279 -6.87 -26.01 -13.50
C THR A 279 -7.18 -26.38 -12.06
N GLY A 280 -7.61 -25.43 -11.24
CA GLY A 280 -7.74 -25.60 -9.79
C GLY A 280 -6.40 -25.73 -9.06
N GLU A 281 -5.26 -25.53 -9.73
CA GLU A 281 -3.94 -25.52 -9.08
C GLU A 281 -3.87 -24.37 -8.08
N TYR A 282 -3.40 -24.66 -6.87
CA TYR A 282 -3.23 -23.71 -5.78
C TYR A 282 -1.83 -23.87 -5.18
N SER A 283 -1.10 -22.76 -5.08
CA SER A 283 0.20 -22.68 -4.41
C SER A 283 0.15 -21.58 -3.36
N TRP A 284 0.82 -21.78 -2.23
CA TRP A 284 0.98 -20.76 -1.21
C TRP A 284 2.31 -20.92 -0.47
N CYS A 285 2.84 -19.82 0.05
CA CYS A 285 4.02 -19.82 0.90
C CYS A 285 3.97 -18.64 1.87
N GLU A 286 4.70 -18.76 2.97
CA GLU A 286 4.94 -17.68 3.91
C GLU A 286 6.42 -17.26 3.89
N LEU A 287 6.65 -15.95 3.86
CA LEU A 287 7.97 -15.33 3.86
C LEU A 287 8.09 -14.39 5.07
N PRO A 288 9.30 -14.22 5.64
CA PRO A 288 9.56 -13.08 6.51
C PRO A 288 9.37 -11.78 5.73
N ARG A 289 8.82 -10.76 6.39
CA ARG A 289 8.65 -9.43 5.84
C ARG A 289 9.89 -8.59 6.13
N ASP A 290 10.60 -8.20 5.09
CA ASP A 290 11.79 -7.36 5.23
C ASP A 290 11.44 -5.86 5.22
N TYR A 291 10.61 -5.43 4.26
CA TYR A 291 10.05 -4.07 4.26
C TYR A 291 8.86 -3.93 5.22
N LEU A 292 9.08 -3.34 6.39
CA LEU A 292 8.07 -3.13 7.43
C LEU A 292 7.26 -1.83 7.30
N GLY A 293 7.64 -0.94 6.39
CA GLY A 293 7.04 0.39 6.27
C GLY A 293 5.64 0.41 5.63
N PRO A 294 5.04 1.60 5.49
CA PRO A 294 3.69 1.77 4.94
C PRO A 294 3.66 1.77 3.41
N PHE A 295 2.46 1.82 2.86
CA PHE A 295 2.21 1.81 1.43
C PHE A 295 1.30 2.98 1.02
N SER A 296 1.70 3.73 0.00
CA SER A 296 0.92 4.86 -0.52
C SER A 296 0.87 4.93 -2.03
N SER A 297 1.59 4.04 -2.73
CA SER A 297 1.54 3.96 -4.17
C SER A 297 1.69 2.54 -4.70
N LEU A 298 1.30 2.39 -5.95
CA LEU A 298 1.56 1.24 -6.79
C LEU A 298 2.45 1.66 -7.94
N ASN A 299 3.33 0.75 -8.37
CA ASN A 299 3.96 0.87 -9.67
C ASN A 299 3.85 -0.44 -10.44
N ALA A 300 3.50 -0.34 -11.71
CA ALA A 300 3.42 -1.47 -12.62
C ALA A 300 4.50 -1.33 -13.70
N GLY A 301 5.20 -2.43 -13.93
CA GLY A 301 6.21 -2.54 -14.96
C GLY A 301 7.62 -2.68 -14.44
N TYR A 302 8.57 -2.61 -15.37
CA TYR A 302 9.96 -2.93 -15.11
C TYR A 302 10.79 -1.67 -15.08
N THR A 303 11.55 -1.48 -13.99
CA THR A 303 12.58 -0.44 -13.94
C THR A 303 13.90 -1.03 -14.42
N VAL A 304 14.71 -0.22 -15.13
CA VAL A 304 16.12 -0.55 -15.38
C VAL A 304 16.93 0.27 -14.39
N PRO A 305 17.54 -0.31 -13.35
CA PRO A 305 18.38 0.45 -12.46
C PRO A 305 19.85 0.06 -12.61
N CYS A 306 20.67 0.74 -11.81
CA CYS A 306 22.09 1.03 -11.97
C CYS A 306 23.01 -0.20 -12.12
N GLN A 307 24.12 -0.09 -12.85
CA GLN A 307 25.10 -1.17 -12.93
C GLN A 307 26.15 -1.02 -11.81
N LEU A 308 26.47 -2.10 -11.09
CA LEU A 308 27.66 -2.12 -10.23
C LEU A 308 28.92 -2.13 -11.09
N LYS A 309 29.73 -1.07 -11.00
CA LYS A 309 31.01 -0.96 -11.70
C LYS A 309 32.11 -0.69 -10.69
N THR A 310 33.08 -1.60 -10.58
CA THR A 310 34.23 -1.46 -9.67
C THR A 310 33.86 -1.15 -8.21
N GLY A 311 32.80 -1.76 -7.67
CA GLY A 311 32.37 -1.57 -6.28
C GLY A 311 31.54 -0.29 -6.02
N VAL A 312 31.23 0.48 -7.07
CA VAL A 312 30.37 1.67 -7.01
C VAL A 312 29.18 1.46 -7.95
N TRP A 313 27.99 1.84 -7.50
CA TRP A 313 26.79 1.79 -8.33
C TRP A 313 26.78 2.97 -9.30
N GLU A 314 26.80 2.68 -10.60
CA GLU A 314 26.67 3.68 -11.66
C GLU A 314 25.29 3.54 -12.32
N CYS A 315 24.40 4.49 -12.06
CA CYS A 315 23.14 4.60 -12.77
C CYS A 315 23.42 5.16 -14.17
N ARG A 316 23.26 4.34 -15.22
CA ARG A 316 23.58 4.77 -16.59
C ARG A 316 22.67 5.94 -17.01
N GLY A 317 23.30 6.98 -17.57
CA GLY A 317 22.67 8.22 -18.06
C GLY A 317 23.45 8.85 -19.22
N ASP A 318 24.05 8.04 -20.10
CA ASP A 318 24.84 8.52 -21.24
C ASP A 318 23.95 8.86 -22.47
N PRO A 319 24.17 9.97 -23.17
CA PRO A 319 23.48 10.31 -24.43
C PRO A 319 23.65 9.31 -25.60
N TYR A 320 24.61 8.37 -25.57
CA TYR A 320 24.78 7.32 -26.59
C TYR A 320 24.25 5.93 -26.20
N ASP A 321 23.73 5.78 -24.97
CA ASP A 321 23.12 4.55 -24.49
C ASP A 321 21.88 4.96 -23.68
N PRO A 322 20.72 5.12 -24.34
CA PRO A 322 19.56 5.68 -23.67
C PRO A 322 19.22 4.79 -22.50
N VAL A 323 18.91 5.43 -21.37
CA VAL A 323 18.35 4.90 -20.10
C VAL A 323 17.20 3.89 -20.31
N CYS A 324 16.72 3.77 -21.55
CA CYS A 324 15.71 2.87 -22.05
C CYS A 324 16.44 1.91 -22.99
N GLY A 325 17.11 0.90 -22.43
CA GLY A 325 17.97 -0.01 -23.19
C GLY A 325 17.31 -0.45 -24.50
N VAL A 326 17.95 -0.14 -25.63
CA VAL A 326 17.47 -0.56 -26.96
C VAL A 326 18.22 -1.85 -27.31
N GLY A 327 17.63 -3.00 -26.97
CA GLY A 327 18.17 -4.32 -27.27
C GLY A 327 17.55 -5.41 -26.38
N PRO A 328 17.28 -6.62 -26.93
CA PRO A 328 16.34 -7.58 -26.34
C PRO A 328 16.99 -8.33 -25.16
N PRO A 329 16.22 -8.99 -24.26
CA PRO A 329 14.96 -9.66 -24.64
C PRO A 329 13.82 -9.67 -23.60
N GLY A 330 12.61 -9.93 -24.09
CA GLY A 330 11.49 -10.43 -23.29
C GLY A 330 10.41 -9.44 -22.97
N GLY A 331 9.56 -9.14 -23.93
CA GLY A 331 8.28 -8.52 -23.65
C GLY A 331 7.16 -9.44 -24.10
N SER A 332 7.04 -10.63 -23.52
CA SER A 332 5.74 -11.20 -23.30
C SER A 332 4.96 -10.23 -22.43
N VAL A 333 3.65 -10.33 -22.57
CA VAL A 333 2.73 -9.29 -22.14
C VAL A 333 2.06 -9.82 -20.89
N PRO A 334 2.68 -9.70 -19.70
CA PRO A 334 1.94 -9.96 -18.49
C PRO A 334 0.84 -8.93 -18.40
N TYR A 335 -0.37 -9.45 -18.33
CA TYR A 335 -1.57 -8.66 -18.14
C TYR A 335 -1.86 -8.59 -16.65
N TYR A 336 -2.20 -7.41 -16.17
CA TYR A 336 -2.74 -7.20 -14.84
C TYR A 336 -4.18 -6.76 -14.96
N ASP A 337 -5.02 -7.35 -14.11
CA ASP A 337 -6.40 -6.94 -13.99
C ASP A 337 -6.92 -7.15 -12.56
N ASN A 338 -8.11 -6.64 -12.26
CA ASN A 338 -8.82 -6.90 -11.00
C ASN A 338 -7.95 -6.58 -9.76
N LEU A 339 -7.29 -5.42 -9.79
CA LEU A 339 -6.33 -5.02 -8.77
C LEU A 339 -7.05 -4.43 -7.56
N VAL A 340 -6.92 -5.05 -6.40
CA VAL A 340 -7.55 -4.62 -5.15
C VAL A 340 -6.54 -4.58 -4.02
N LEU A 341 -6.61 -3.52 -3.23
CA LEU A 341 -5.97 -3.43 -1.93
C LEU A 341 -7.04 -3.24 -0.87
N HIS A 342 -7.08 -4.12 0.13
CA HIS A 342 -8.06 -4.05 1.23
C HIS A 342 -7.45 -4.46 2.57
N GLY A 343 -8.11 -4.12 3.66
CA GLY A 343 -7.58 -4.29 5.02
C GLY A 343 -6.52 -3.25 5.37
N GLY A 344 -5.63 -3.60 6.30
CA GLY A 344 -4.66 -2.67 6.88
C GLY A 344 -5.29 -1.62 7.80
N VAL A 345 -4.44 -0.73 8.30
CA VAL A 345 -4.81 0.42 9.13
C VAL A 345 -4.22 1.69 8.54
N CYS A 346 -4.80 2.83 8.92
CA CYS A 346 -4.17 4.10 8.60
C CYS A 346 -2.73 4.16 9.15
N TYR A 347 -1.78 4.49 8.28
CA TYR A 347 -0.41 4.74 8.73
C TYR A 347 -0.33 6.13 9.37
N GLU A 348 -0.04 6.11 10.65
CA GLU A 348 0.39 7.28 11.39
C GLU A 348 1.91 7.20 11.61
N PRO A 349 2.67 8.28 11.35
CA PRO A 349 4.14 8.25 11.40
C PRO A 349 4.70 7.95 12.79
N SER A 350 3.87 8.04 13.82
CA SER A 350 4.19 7.72 15.20
C SER A 350 2.95 7.18 15.90
N PRO A 351 3.09 6.18 16.78
CA PRO A 351 1.99 5.77 17.65
C PRO A 351 1.52 6.96 18.49
N GLY A 352 0.24 6.94 18.86
CA GLY A 352 -0.39 7.93 19.74
C GLY A 352 -0.72 7.33 21.10
N ALA A 353 -1.22 8.15 22.00
CA ALA A 353 -1.97 7.69 23.16
C ALA A 353 -3.28 7.03 22.70
N CYS A 354 -3.55 5.84 23.22
CA CYS A 354 -4.76 5.08 23.02
C CYS A 354 -5.50 5.01 24.36
N CYS A 355 -6.65 5.67 24.43
CA CYS A 355 -7.42 5.85 25.64
C CYS A 355 -8.52 4.80 25.74
N PHE A 356 -8.58 4.09 26.85
CA PHE A 356 -9.62 3.10 27.11
C PHE A 356 -10.75 3.69 27.95
N PRO A 357 -11.96 3.09 27.91
CA PRO A 357 -13.08 3.52 28.75
C PRO A 357 -12.78 3.49 30.25
N ASP A 358 -11.81 2.67 30.70
CA ASP A 358 -11.36 2.57 32.09
C ASP A 358 -10.30 3.61 32.48
N THR A 359 -10.15 4.68 31.68
CA THR A 359 -9.08 5.71 31.76
C THR A 359 -7.65 5.22 31.55
N ALA A 360 -7.45 3.91 31.33
CA ALA A 360 -6.12 3.41 31.01
C ALA A 360 -5.63 4.01 29.69
N CYS A 361 -4.30 4.16 29.59
CA CYS A 361 -3.67 4.62 28.37
C CYS A 361 -2.53 3.68 27.98
N THR A 362 -2.49 3.29 26.70
CA THR A 362 -1.34 2.64 26.09
C THR A 362 -0.87 3.40 24.86
N SER A 363 0.39 3.21 24.46
CA SER A 363 0.85 3.73 23.17
C SER A 363 0.55 2.72 22.08
N ALA A 364 -0.27 3.10 21.10
CA ALA A 364 -0.65 2.26 19.97
C ALA A 364 -0.82 3.11 18.70
N TYR A 365 -0.75 2.47 17.53
CA TYR A 365 -1.18 3.10 16.28
C TYR A 365 -2.70 3.21 16.26
N GLY A 366 -3.25 4.25 15.61
CA GLY A 366 -4.69 4.53 15.64
C GLY A 366 -5.59 3.33 15.32
N GLY A 367 -5.25 2.54 14.30
CA GLY A 367 -6.04 1.35 13.95
C GLY A 367 -5.90 0.18 14.94
N ASP A 368 -4.74 0.01 15.57
CA ASP A 368 -4.57 -0.99 16.63
C ASP A 368 -5.33 -0.56 17.89
N CYS A 369 -5.37 0.74 18.18
CA CYS A 369 -6.10 1.30 19.33
C CYS A 369 -7.58 0.93 19.29
N ALA A 370 -8.26 1.19 18.17
CA ALA A 370 -9.67 0.82 17.98
C ALA A 370 -9.91 -0.69 18.13
N THR A 371 -8.98 -1.52 17.65
CA THR A 371 -9.10 -2.99 17.76
C THR A 371 -8.94 -3.47 19.20
N LEU A 372 -8.16 -2.76 20.02
CA LEU A 372 -8.02 -3.03 21.45
C LEU A 372 -9.23 -2.54 22.26
N GLY A 373 -10.20 -1.85 21.65
CA GLY A 373 -11.34 -1.25 22.32
C GLY A 373 -11.05 0.11 22.95
N GLY A 374 -9.99 0.79 22.51
CA GLY A 374 -9.67 2.16 22.90
C GLY A 374 -9.90 3.17 21.78
N GLU A 375 -9.90 4.44 22.12
CA GLU A 375 -10.02 5.58 21.20
C GLU A 375 -8.66 6.28 21.05
N PRO A 376 -8.16 6.51 19.82
CA PRO A 376 -6.86 7.12 19.60
C PRO A 376 -6.92 8.64 19.79
N ALA A 377 -6.03 9.18 20.62
CA ALA A 377 -5.88 10.63 20.81
C ALA A 377 -5.09 11.32 19.67
N GLY A 378 -4.69 10.58 18.65
CA GLY A 378 -3.97 11.04 17.46
C GLY A 378 -2.47 10.74 17.46
N ALA A 379 -1.90 10.63 16.26
CA ALA A 379 -0.48 10.33 16.04
C ALA A 379 0.48 11.22 16.86
N GLY A 380 1.47 10.59 17.50
CA GLY A 380 2.56 11.30 18.19
C GLY A 380 2.17 11.92 19.54
N THR A 381 0.91 11.77 19.95
CA THR A 381 0.52 11.98 21.35
C THR A 381 1.12 10.89 22.23
N ASN A 382 1.20 11.13 23.53
CA ASN A 382 1.75 10.16 24.48
C ASN A 382 0.91 10.12 25.76
N CYS A 383 0.87 8.95 26.40
CA CYS A 383 0.07 8.73 27.61
C CYS A 383 0.50 9.55 28.83
N ALA A 384 1.67 10.21 28.79
CA ALA A 384 2.12 11.07 29.88
C ALA A 384 1.57 12.50 29.77
N THR A 385 1.00 12.89 28.62
CA THR A 385 0.45 14.23 28.40
C THR A 385 -0.99 14.23 27.86
N THR A 386 -1.49 13.07 27.43
CA THR A 386 -2.86 12.91 26.95
C THR A 386 -3.78 12.51 28.10
N ALA A 387 -4.88 13.23 28.26
CA ALA A 387 -5.93 12.90 29.21
C ALA A 387 -6.89 11.86 28.61
N CYS A 388 -6.88 10.65 29.18
CA CYS A 388 -7.87 9.63 28.86
C CYS A 388 -8.99 9.73 29.89
N CYS A 389 -9.96 10.59 29.58
CA CYS A 389 -11.07 10.86 30.49
C CYS A 389 -12.12 9.74 30.43
N PRO A 390 -12.86 9.50 31.52
CA PRO A 390 -14.01 8.60 31.51
C PRO A 390 -15.02 9.03 30.43
N PRO A 391 -15.81 8.10 29.87
CA PRO A 391 -16.84 8.41 28.87
C PRO A 391 -17.84 9.47 29.32
N LEU A 392 -18.14 9.50 30.62
CA LEU A 392 -18.87 10.56 31.28
C LEU A 392 -17.90 11.25 32.24
N ARG A 393 -17.42 12.45 31.90
CA ARG A 393 -16.30 13.06 32.63
C ARG A 393 -16.56 13.26 34.14
N PRO A 394 -17.80 13.57 34.59
CA PRO A 394 -18.14 13.69 36.01
C PRO A 394 -18.19 12.36 36.80
N ASP A 395 -18.24 11.21 36.14
CA ASP A 395 -18.21 9.86 36.74
C ASP A 395 -16.75 9.37 36.72
N HIS A 396 -15.97 9.75 37.74
CA HIS A 396 -14.53 9.53 37.78
C HIS A 396 -14.17 8.10 38.20
N ASP A 397 -14.91 7.53 39.15
CA ASP A 397 -14.65 6.16 39.63
C ASP A 397 -15.30 5.08 38.74
N MET A 398 -16.10 5.50 37.75
CA MET A 398 -16.69 4.70 36.68
C MET A 398 -17.70 3.67 37.19
N ASP A 399 -18.44 4.01 38.24
CA ASP A 399 -19.50 3.16 38.77
C ASP A 399 -20.87 3.37 38.09
N GLY A 400 -20.96 4.37 37.21
CA GLY A 400 -22.12 4.67 36.37
C GLY A 400 -23.02 5.78 36.90
N ASP A 401 -22.65 6.43 38.00
CA ASP A 401 -23.29 7.64 38.48
C ASP A 401 -22.30 8.79 38.74
N ALA A 402 -22.82 9.95 39.11
CA ALA A 402 -22.02 11.11 39.47
C ALA A 402 -22.48 11.54 40.85
N ASP A 403 -21.60 11.42 41.84
CA ASP A 403 -21.97 11.62 43.24
C ASP A 403 -20.88 12.30 44.11
N LEU A 404 -20.91 12.05 45.42
CA LEU A 404 -19.98 12.67 46.37
C LEU A 404 -18.59 11.99 46.38
N GLU A 405 -18.46 10.75 45.91
CA GLU A 405 -17.19 10.08 45.71
C GLU A 405 -16.42 10.74 44.55
N ASP A 406 -17.09 10.95 43.42
CA ASP A 406 -16.56 11.72 42.28
C ASP A 406 -16.24 13.16 42.66
N PHE A 407 -17.12 13.78 43.44
CA PHE A 407 -16.89 15.14 43.92
C PHE A 407 -15.63 15.22 44.78
N GLY A 408 -15.36 14.19 45.57
CA GLY A 408 -14.15 14.08 46.38
C GLY A 408 -12.88 14.15 45.53
N TRP A 409 -12.89 13.51 44.35
CA TRP A 409 -11.82 13.66 43.36
C TRP A 409 -11.81 15.04 42.70
N PHE A 410 -12.95 15.52 42.21
CA PHE A 410 -13.09 16.82 41.55
C PHE A 410 -12.53 17.97 42.42
N GLN A 411 -12.79 17.92 43.73
CA GLN A 411 -12.26 18.89 44.69
C GLN A 411 -10.74 18.96 44.74
N THR A 412 -10.03 17.87 44.41
CA THR A 412 -8.56 17.86 44.36
C THR A 412 -8.01 18.64 43.17
N CYS A 413 -8.85 18.87 42.16
CA CYS A 413 -8.51 19.56 40.93
C CYS A 413 -8.90 21.04 40.92
N LEU A 414 -9.81 21.45 41.82
CA LEU A 414 -10.25 22.84 41.93
C LEU A 414 -9.08 23.83 42.09
N SER A 415 -9.01 24.74 41.14
CA SER A 415 -8.08 25.84 41.05
C SER A 415 -8.77 27.09 41.61
N VAL A 416 -8.19 27.73 42.62
CA VAL A 416 -8.82 28.86 43.34
C VAL A 416 -8.39 30.24 42.81
N ALA A 417 -7.79 30.31 41.61
CA ALA A 417 -7.31 31.57 41.03
C ALA A 417 -7.33 31.57 39.50
N ALA A 418 -7.90 32.62 38.91
CA ALA A 418 -8.13 32.84 37.47
C ALA A 418 -6.86 32.95 36.56
N TYR A 419 -5.68 32.55 37.05
CA TYR A 419 -4.40 32.57 36.32
C TYR A 419 -3.46 31.43 36.75
N LEU A 420 -4.01 30.27 37.06
CA LEU A 420 -3.19 29.09 37.35
C LEU A 420 -2.70 28.43 36.06
N PRO A 421 -1.59 27.67 36.13
CA PRO A 421 -1.19 26.83 35.00
C PRO A 421 -2.32 25.84 34.65
N PRO A 422 -2.44 25.44 33.37
CA PRO A 422 -3.45 24.48 32.94
C PRO A 422 -3.45 23.21 33.79
N PRO A 423 -4.60 22.57 34.01
CA PRO A 423 -4.71 21.38 34.83
C PRO A 423 -3.81 20.27 34.29
N THR A 424 -3.00 19.71 35.18
CA THR A 424 -2.14 18.56 34.86
C THR A 424 -2.92 17.26 35.04
N LEU A 425 -2.52 16.19 34.35
CA LEU A 425 -3.12 14.86 34.55
C LEU A 425 -3.13 14.44 36.03
N PRO A 426 -4.26 13.91 36.56
CA PRO A 426 -5.52 13.60 35.85
C PRO A 426 -6.54 14.75 35.80
N CYS A 427 -6.25 15.92 36.37
CA CYS A 427 -7.21 17.03 36.51
C CYS A 427 -7.67 17.65 35.19
N THR A 428 -7.00 17.36 34.07
CA THR A 428 -7.48 17.75 32.75
C THR A 428 -8.88 17.21 32.46
N CYS A 429 -9.31 16.11 33.10
CA CYS A 429 -10.66 15.57 32.95
C CYS A 429 -11.71 16.27 33.82
N ALA A 430 -11.28 17.10 34.79
CA ALA A 430 -12.15 17.90 35.62
C ALA A 430 -12.45 19.28 35.02
N ASP A 431 -11.77 19.65 33.92
CA ASP A 431 -12.10 20.79 33.06
C ASP A 431 -13.30 20.38 32.18
N LEU A 432 -14.49 20.54 32.76
CA LEU A 432 -15.77 20.11 32.21
C LEU A 432 -16.32 21.10 31.20
N ASP A 433 -16.04 22.40 31.35
CA ASP A 433 -16.50 23.41 30.39
C ASP A 433 -15.51 23.66 29.23
N GLY A 434 -14.27 23.17 29.34
CA GLY A 434 -13.25 23.16 28.29
C GLY A 434 -12.51 24.48 28.16
N ASP A 435 -12.52 25.34 29.17
CA ASP A 435 -11.90 26.67 29.13
C ASP A 435 -10.40 26.67 29.49
N GLY A 436 -9.89 25.54 29.97
CA GLY A 436 -8.48 25.32 30.28
C GLY A 436 -8.10 25.48 31.75
N ASP A 437 -9.07 25.65 32.66
CA ASP A 437 -8.86 25.49 34.09
C ASP A 437 -9.91 24.57 34.77
N VAL A 438 -9.99 24.59 36.10
CA VAL A 438 -10.92 23.75 36.87
C VAL A 438 -11.46 24.61 38.00
N ASP A 439 -12.62 25.22 37.83
CA ASP A 439 -13.14 26.22 38.75
C ASP A 439 -14.65 26.10 39.06
N VAL A 440 -15.31 27.23 39.35
CA VAL A 440 -16.73 27.27 39.67
C VAL A 440 -17.61 26.97 38.46
N ASP A 441 -17.15 27.28 37.24
CA ASP A 441 -17.89 27.03 36.01
C ASP A 441 -17.91 25.52 35.71
N ASP A 442 -16.79 24.81 35.91
CA ASP A 442 -16.76 23.33 35.89
C ASP A 442 -17.61 22.71 37.00
N PHE A 443 -17.57 23.29 38.20
CA PHE A 443 -18.42 22.82 39.30
C PHE A 443 -19.90 22.92 38.95
N ASN A 444 -20.32 23.96 38.22
CA ASN A 444 -21.72 24.10 37.81
C ASN A 444 -22.13 23.00 36.81
N VAL A 445 -21.21 22.58 35.93
CA VAL A 445 -21.42 21.42 35.03
C VAL A 445 -21.52 20.13 35.86
N PHE A 446 -20.55 19.89 36.74
CA PHE A 446 -20.52 18.73 37.63
C PHE A 446 -21.79 18.61 38.49
N ALA A 447 -22.20 19.70 39.14
CA ALA A 447 -23.40 19.75 39.98
C ALA A 447 -24.69 19.51 39.18
N GLY A 448 -24.70 19.82 37.88
CA GLY A 448 -25.78 19.47 36.97
C GLY A 448 -25.88 17.97 36.68
N CYS A 449 -24.75 17.25 36.79
CA CYS A 449 -24.66 15.80 36.60
C CYS A 449 -24.95 15.01 37.89
N MET A 450 -24.70 15.59 39.06
CA MET A 450 -24.90 14.92 40.33
C MET A 450 -26.36 14.55 40.61
N LEU A 451 -26.69 13.27 40.53
CA LEU A 451 -28.01 12.74 40.91
C LEU A 451 -27.95 11.93 42.22
N GLY A 452 -26.75 11.57 42.67
CA GLY A 452 -26.47 10.83 43.91
C GLY A 452 -26.24 9.33 43.69
N PRO A 453 -25.80 8.62 44.76
CA PRO A 453 -25.35 7.23 44.67
C PRO A 453 -26.45 6.29 44.19
N GLY A 454 -26.09 5.41 43.26
CA GLY A 454 -26.95 4.45 42.59
C GLY A 454 -27.94 5.06 41.59
N VAL A 455 -27.85 6.35 41.26
CA VAL A 455 -28.73 7.02 40.29
C VAL A 455 -27.96 7.30 39.01
N PRO A 456 -28.20 6.54 37.93
CA PRO A 456 -27.44 6.67 36.69
C PRO A 456 -27.40 8.10 36.21
N ALA A 457 -26.20 8.62 36.02
CA ALA A 457 -26.01 9.97 35.54
C ALA A 457 -26.52 10.11 34.10
N ASN A 458 -27.00 11.30 33.74
CA ASN A 458 -27.45 11.55 32.37
C ASN A 458 -26.22 11.55 31.44
N PRO A 459 -26.16 10.69 30.39
CA PRO A 459 -24.99 10.59 29.51
C PRO A 459 -24.66 11.84 28.71
N ASN A 460 -25.48 12.90 28.77
CA ASN A 460 -25.27 14.18 28.08
C ASN A 460 -25.25 15.36 29.06
N CYS A 461 -24.91 15.15 30.33
CA CYS A 461 -24.92 16.23 31.32
C CYS A 461 -23.65 17.09 31.29
N ASP A 462 -22.58 16.64 30.61
CA ASP A 462 -21.28 17.29 30.52
C ASP A 462 -21.02 18.01 29.18
N GLY A 463 -22.07 18.31 28.40
CA GLY A 463 -22.04 19.22 27.24
C GLY A 463 -22.36 18.58 25.90
#